data_AF-A0A840PFZ2-F1
#
_entry.id   AF-A0A840PFZ2-F1
#
_cell.length_a   1.000
_cell.length_b   1.000
_cell.length_c   1.000
_cell.angle_alpha   90.00
_cell.angle_beta   90.00
_cell.angle_gamma   90.00
#
_symmetry.space_group_name_H-M   'P 1'
#
loop_
_entity.id
_entity.type
_entity.pdbx_description
1 polymer ?
#
loop_
_entity_poly.entity_id
_entity_poly.type
_entity_poly.pdbx_seq_one_letter_code
_entity_poly.pdbx_strand_id
1 'polypeptide(L)'
;MLHGNPPGLHLNPLFFLYKALWNGSDAAFAEVDAFAWTQEWRIERHLTRHVYRDRLFDSLVQCSACHGGIAADAARECRVCSGTGHLILLDMPKGEG
;
A
#
# COMPACT_ATOMS: atom_id res chain seq x y z
N MET A 1 56.46 10.93 -3.19
CA MET A 1 55.46 11.05 -2.11
C MET A 1 55.04 12.50 -2.03
N LEU A 2 53.78 12.80 -2.31
CA LEU A 2 52.98 13.99 -1.92
C LEU A 2 51.70 13.98 -2.78
N HIS A 3 50.75 13.11 -2.45
CA HIS A 3 49.36 13.32 -2.85
C HIS A 3 48.65 13.93 -1.65
N GLY A 4 48.53 15.26 -1.66
CA GLY A 4 47.71 15.99 -0.69
C GLY A 4 46.27 15.50 -0.78
N ASN A 5 45.69 15.16 0.36
CA ASN A 5 44.26 14.91 0.50
C ASN A 5 43.48 16.10 -0.08
N PRO A 6 42.43 15.89 -0.89
CA PRO A 6 41.63 17.00 -1.37
C PRO A 6 40.91 17.67 -0.19
N PRO A 7 40.85 19.01 -0.17
CA PRO A 7 40.25 19.76 0.92
C PRO A 7 38.72 19.70 0.82
N GLY A 8 38.08 19.41 1.95
CA GLY A 8 36.71 19.86 2.23
C GLY A 8 35.60 19.18 1.45
N LEU A 9 35.25 17.94 1.84
CA LEU A 9 33.84 17.53 1.81
C LEU A 9 33.11 18.42 2.82
N HIS A 10 32.63 19.58 2.37
CA HIS A 10 31.69 20.39 3.13
C HIS A 10 30.40 19.59 3.25
N LEU A 11 30.33 18.79 4.31
CA LEU A 11 29.18 17.98 4.70
C LEU A 11 27.97 18.92 4.83
N ASN A 12 27.06 18.88 3.86
CA ASN A 12 25.93 19.78 3.80
C ASN A 12 24.99 19.49 4.98
N PRO A 13 24.82 20.42 5.95
CA PRO A 13 24.00 20.17 7.13
C PRO A 13 22.54 19.84 6.78
N LEU A 14 22.04 20.35 5.65
CA LEU A 14 20.70 20.04 5.15
C LEU A 14 20.54 18.58 4.75
N PHE A 15 21.62 17.96 4.23
CA PHE A 15 21.62 16.54 3.89
C PHE A 15 21.48 15.67 5.15
N PHE A 16 22.18 16.03 6.23
CA PHE A 16 22.08 15.32 7.51
C PHE A 16 20.71 15.48 8.14
N LEU A 17 20.16 16.70 8.10
CA LEU A 17 18.82 16.95 8.59
C LEU A 17 17.78 16.13 7.81
N TYR A 18 17.85 16.15 6.48
CA TYR A 18 16.98 15.35 5.63
C TYR A 18 17.07 13.85 5.96
N LYS A 19 18.29 13.32 6.09
CA LYS A 19 18.52 11.92 6.45
C LYS A 19 17.97 11.56 7.83
N ALA A 20 18.14 12.44 8.82
CA ALA A 20 17.62 12.24 10.16
C ALA A 20 16.08 12.22 10.17
N LEU A 21 15.45 13.15 9.43
CA LEU A 21 14.00 13.17 9.26
C LEU A 21 13.49 11.93 8.55
N TRP A 22 14.21 11.46 7.51
CA TRP A 22 13.85 10.24 6.78
C TRP A 22 13.92 9.01 7.67
N ASN A 23 14.99 8.85 8.44
CA ASN A 23 15.12 7.77 9.42
C ASN A 23 14.00 7.81 10.48
N GLY A 24 13.62 9.02 10.93
CA GLY A 24 12.51 9.21 11.84
C GLY A 24 11.17 8.79 11.23
N SER A 25 10.93 9.12 9.97
CA SER A 25 9.75 8.68 9.22
C SER A 25 9.71 7.15 9.09
N ASP A 26 10.81 6.54 8.65
CA ASP A 26 10.91 5.08 8.51
C ASP A 26 10.62 4.37 9.84
N ALA A 27 11.11 4.90 10.96
CA ALA A 27 10.81 4.37 12.29
C ALA A 27 9.35 4.57 12.69
N ALA A 28 8.76 5.73 12.41
CA ALA A 28 7.37 6.04 12.77
C ALA A 28 6.35 5.15 12.02
N PHE A 29 6.65 4.79 10.77
CA PHE A 29 5.77 3.96 9.94
C PHE A 29 6.16 2.48 9.90
N ALA A 30 7.21 2.05 10.62
CA ALA A 30 7.79 0.72 10.51
C ALA A 30 6.76 -0.42 10.68
N GLU A 31 5.84 -0.30 11.63
CA GLU A 31 4.82 -1.31 11.89
C GLU A 31 3.81 -1.41 10.75
N VAL A 32 3.30 -0.27 10.27
CA VAL A 32 2.33 -0.23 9.17
C VAL A 32 2.96 -0.67 7.86
N ASP A 33 4.22 -0.29 7.61
CA ASP A 33 5.00 -0.74 6.47
C ASP A 33 5.25 -2.26 6.49
N ALA A 34 5.55 -2.83 7.66
CA ALA A 34 5.70 -4.27 7.82
C ALA A 34 4.39 -5.00 7.54
N PHE A 35 3.27 -4.50 8.09
CA PHE A 35 1.95 -5.05 7.80
C PHE A 35 1.63 -4.97 6.30
N ALA A 36 1.76 -3.80 5.68
CA ALA A 36 1.51 -3.61 4.26
C ALA A 36 2.41 -4.53 3.39
N TRP A 37 3.66 -4.73 3.78
CA TRP A 37 4.56 -5.67 3.13
C TRP A 37 4.06 -7.11 3.23
N THR A 38 3.59 -7.57 4.41
CA THR A 38 3.04 -8.92 4.57
C THR A 38 1.80 -9.17 3.72
N GLN A 39 1.03 -8.12 3.43
CA GLN A 39 -0.17 -8.19 2.61
C GLN A 39 0.10 -7.93 1.11
N GLU A 40 1.38 -7.81 0.72
CA GLU A 40 1.81 -7.47 -0.64
C GLU A 40 1.19 -6.16 -1.18
N TRP A 41 0.87 -5.23 -0.29
CA TRP A 41 0.33 -3.93 -0.68
C TRP A 41 1.41 -3.09 -1.37
N ARG A 42 0.97 -2.24 -2.31
CA ARG A 42 1.85 -1.22 -2.86
C ARG A 42 2.04 -0.12 -1.83
N ILE A 43 3.29 0.27 -1.59
CA ILE A 43 3.66 1.33 -0.65
C ILE A 43 4.32 2.48 -1.42
N GLU A 44 3.80 3.69 -1.26
CA GLU A 44 4.45 4.93 -1.72
C GLU A 44 4.86 5.75 -0.48
N ARG A 45 6.16 6.03 -0.38
CA ARG A 45 6.75 6.65 0.81
C ARG A 45 7.09 8.12 0.57
N HIS A 46 6.64 8.97 1.49
CA HIS A 46 7.07 10.36 1.60
C HIS A 46 7.49 10.66 3.04
N LEU A 47 8.27 11.71 3.22
CA LEU A 47 8.89 12.07 4.51
C LEU A 47 7.89 12.21 5.68
N THR A 48 6.65 12.61 5.40
CA THR A 48 5.63 12.87 6.43
C THR A 48 4.37 12.03 6.25
N ARG A 49 4.33 11.16 5.22
CA ARG A 49 3.14 10.39 4.85
C ARG A 49 3.54 9.18 4.03
N HIS A 50 3.01 8.02 4.39
CA HIS A 50 3.03 6.84 3.54
C HIS A 50 1.61 6.61 2.95
N VAL A 51 1.55 6.14 1.70
CA VAL A 51 0.31 5.75 1.03
C VAL A 51 0.37 4.26 0.76
N TYR A 52 -0.69 3.57 1.16
CA TYR A 52 -0.82 2.12 1.04
C TYR A 52 -1.96 1.79 0.10
N ARG A 53 -1.73 0.86 -0.84
CA ARG A 53 -2.77 0.38 -1.75
C ARG A 53 -2.78 -1.14 -1.79
N ASP A 54 -3.88 -1.70 -1.32
CA ASP A 54 -4.20 -3.11 -1.44
C ASP A 54 -4.56 -3.44 -2.89
N ARG A 55 -3.91 -4.46 -3.46
CA ARG A 55 -4.16 -4.92 -4.83
C ARG A 55 -5.54 -5.55 -4.99
N LEU A 56 -6.13 -6.08 -3.91
CA LEU A 56 -7.46 -6.68 -3.95
C LEU A 56 -8.55 -5.64 -4.26
N PHE A 57 -8.32 -4.37 -3.94
CA PHE A 57 -9.23 -3.30 -4.36
C PHE A 57 -9.25 -3.10 -5.87
N ASP A 58 -8.13 -3.36 -6.55
CA ASP A 58 -8.05 -3.24 -8.01
C ASP A 58 -8.77 -4.41 -8.71
N SER A 59 -8.96 -5.52 -8.00
CA SER A 59 -9.75 -6.67 -8.47
C SER A 59 -11.20 -6.66 -8.00
N LEU A 60 -11.64 -5.62 -7.27
CA LEU A 60 -13.05 -5.49 -6.93
C LEU A 60 -13.88 -5.20 -8.19
N VAL A 61 -14.75 -6.14 -8.52
CA VAL A 61 -15.77 -5.97 -9.55
C VAL A 61 -17.14 -5.84 -8.89
N GLN A 62 -18.02 -5.03 -9.48
CA GLN A 62 -19.40 -4.99 -9.03
C GLN A 62 -20.01 -6.39 -9.13
N CYS A 63 -20.71 -6.79 -8.08
CA CYS A 63 -21.44 -8.04 -8.12
C CYS A 63 -22.47 -7.98 -9.25
N SER A 64 -22.39 -8.89 -10.21
CA SER A 64 -23.33 -8.95 -11.33
C SER A 64 -24.77 -9.25 -10.91
N ALA A 65 -24.97 -9.83 -9.72
CA ALA A 65 -26.30 -10.20 -9.22
C ALA A 65 -27.04 -9.06 -8.53
N CYS A 66 -26.34 -8.16 -7.82
CA CYS A 66 -26.96 -7.00 -7.16
C CYS A 66 -26.52 -5.65 -7.75
N HIS A 67 -25.65 -5.65 -8.76
CA HIS A 67 -25.10 -4.46 -9.42
C HIS A 67 -24.50 -3.43 -8.43
N GLY A 68 -23.81 -3.92 -7.40
CA GLY A 68 -23.25 -3.04 -6.36
C GLY A 68 -24.26 -2.51 -5.35
N GLY A 69 -25.54 -2.90 -5.44
CA GLY A 69 -26.55 -2.56 -4.46
C GLY A 69 -26.26 -3.19 -3.11
N ILE A 70 -25.89 -2.37 -2.13
CA ILE A 70 -25.76 -2.75 -0.73
C ILE A 70 -27.15 -2.61 -0.13
N ALA A 71 -27.79 -3.73 0.25
CA ALA A 71 -29.12 -3.68 0.84
C ALA A 71 -29.02 -3.03 2.23
N ALA A 72 -29.64 -1.86 2.42
CA ALA A 72 -29.74 -1.21 3.73
C ALA A 72 -30.63 -2.02 4.70
N ASP A 73 -31.55 -2.82 4.15
CA ASP A 73 -32.49 -3.64 4.90
C ASP A 73 -32.20 -5.13 4.67
N ALA A 74 -31.75 -5.81 5.72
CA ALA A 74 -31.25 -7.20 5.75
C ALA A 74 -32.30 -8.29 5.44
N ALA A 75 -33.36 -8.00 4.67
CA ALA A 75 -34.38 -8.99 4.35
C ALA A 75 -33.86 -10.10 3.42
N ARG A 76 -32.77 -9.85 2.66
CA ARG A 76 -31.99 -10.85 1.92
C ARG A 76 -30.67 -10.24 1.48
N GLU A 77 -29.59 -10.52 2.22
CA GLU A 77 -28.24 -10.27 1.72
C GLU A 77 -28.05 -10.98 0.38
N CYS A 78 -27.39 -10.32 -0.58
CA CYS A 78 -27.08 -10.94 -1.86
C CYS A 78 -26.21 -12.18 -1.61
N ARG A 79 -26.69 -13.37 -1.98
CA ARG A 79 -25.98 -14.64 -1.74
C ARG A 79 -24.64 -14.74 -2.48
N VAL A 80 -24.45 -13.96 -3.55
CA VAL A 80 -23.27 -14.03 -4.41
C VAL A 80 -22.11 -13.24 -3.81
N CYS A 81 -22.36 -12.02 -3.32
CA CYS A 81 -21.34 -11.16 -2.70
C CYS A 81 -21.48 -11.04 -1.18
N SER A 82 -22.33 -11.85 -0.55
CA SER A 82 -22.63 -11.78 0.89
C SER A 82 -22.94 -10.35 1.38
N GLY A 83 -23.71 -9.60 0.59
CA GLY A 83 -24.11 -8.23 0.94
C GLY A 83 -23.07 -7.12 0.75
N THR A 84 -21.84 -7.41 0.32
CA THR A 84 -20.78 -6.38 0.13
C THR A 84 -20.93 -5.53 -1.14
N GLY A 85 -21.79 -5.95 -2.07
CA GLY A 85 -21.95 -5.34 -3.40
C GLY A 85 -20.81 -5.64 -4.39
N HIS A 86 -19.70 -6.21 -3.93
CA HIS A 86 -18.49 -6.41 -4.75
C HIS A 86 -17.92 -7.81 -4.60
N LEU A 87 -17.27 -8.29 -5.65
CA LEU A 87 -16.53 -9.55 -5.67
C LEU A 87 -15.07 -9.27 -5.93
N ILE A 88 -14.16 -10.04 -5.32
CA ILE A 88 -12.74 -9.96 -5.60
C ILE A 88 -12.44 -10.92 -6.75
N LEU A 89 -12.05 -10.38 -7.90
CA LEU A 89 -11.57 -11.16 -9.04
C LEU A 89 -10.10 -11.55 -8.78
N LEU A 90 -9.87 -12.45 -7.83
CA LEU A 90 -8.58 -13.15 -7.74
C LEU A 90 -8.41 -13.94 -9.04
N ASP A 91 -7.22 -13.94 -9.64
CA ASP A 91 -6.87 -14.74 -10.83
C ASP A 91 -7.48 -16.14 -10.70
N MET A 92 -8.66 -16.32 -11.30
CA MET A 92 -9.36 -17.60 -11.24
C MET A 92 -8.43 -18.57 -11.97
N PRO A 93 -8.02 -19.70 -11.37
CA PRO A 93 -7.38 -20.74 -12.17
C PRO A 93 -8.36 -21.01 -13.30
N LYS A 94 -7.92 -20.78 -14.55
CA LYS A 94 -8.72 -21.06 -15.74
C LYS A 94 -9.25 -22.47 -15.55
N GLY A 95 -10.55 -22.59 -15.29
CA GLY A 95 -11.18 -23.89 -15.14
C GLY A 95 -10.95 -24.65 -16.43
N GLU A 96 -10.18 -25.73 -16.36
CA GLU A 96 -10.15 -26.71 -17.42
C GLU A 96 -11.53 -27.38 -17.42
N GLY A 97 -12.27 -27.17 -18.52
CA GLY A 97 -13.59 -27.74 -18.77
C GLY A 97 -13.55 -29.18 -19.22
#